data_AF-A0A8J8FHN5-F1
#
_entry.id   AF-A0A8J8FHN5-F1
#
_cell.length_a   1.000
_cell.length_b   1.000
_cell.length_c   1.000
_cell.angle_alpha   90.00
_cell.angle_beta   90.00
_cell.angle_gamma   90.00
#
_symmetry.space_group_name_H-M   'P 1'
#
loop_
_entity.id
_entity.type
_entity.pdbx_description
1 polymer ?
#
loop_
_entity_poly.entity_id
_entity_poly.type
_entity_poly.pdbx_seq_one_letter_code
_entity_poly.pdbx_strand_id
1 'polypeptide(L)'
;PVRRSQIIEEHPEWSAEMIKVINEGYLLVGMTTDQVRAAWGRPCWTCTGTAKDKEWDKWRSWEYQTQIVFFDRSEKVTRWSKK
;
A
#
# COMPACT_ATOMS: atom_id res chain seq x y z
N PRO A 1 -0.13 -7.36 14.87
CA PRO A 1 -0.92 -6.87 13.71
C PRO A 1 -1.08 -5.35 13.80
N VAL A 2 -0.54 -4.59 12.85
CA VAL A 2 -0.77 -3.13 12.80
C VAL A 2 -2.22 -2.93 12.38
N ARG A 3 -3.02 -2.28 13.22
CA ARG A 3 -4.45 -2.07 12.96
C ARG A 3 -4.62 -0.81 12.11
N ARG A 4 -5.53 -0.85 11.13
CA ARG A 4 -5.88 0.30 10.27
C ARG A 4 -6.06 1.59 11.08
N SER A 5 -6.79 1.51 12.19
CA SER A 5 -7.04 2.66 13.07
C SER A 5 -5.77 3.30 13.61
N GLN A 6 -4.76 2.49 13.97
CA GLN A 6 -3.48 3.01 14.47
C GLN A 6 -2.71 3.77 13.37
N ILE A 7 -2.71 3.24 12.14
CA ILE A 7 -2.06 3.93 11.01
C ILE A 7 -2.77 5.25 10.72
N ILE A 8 -4.10 5.27 10.76
CA ILE A 8 -4.86 6.52 10.55
C ILE A 8 -4.58 7.54 11.66
N GLU A 9 -4.47 7.11 12.93
CA GLU A 9 -4.13 7.98 14.06
C GLU A 9 -2.71 8.58 13.95
N GLU A 10 -1.76 7.83 13.37
CA GLU A 10 -0.39 8.29 13.10
C GLU A 10 -0.30 9.32 11.96
N HIS A 11 -1.36 9.46 11.14
CA HIS A 11 -1.41 10.34 9.98
C HIS A 11 -2.58 11.34 10.04
N PRO A 12 -2.55 12.31 10.98
CA PRO A 12 -3.61 13.32 11.10
C PRO A 12 -3.70 14.26 9.89
N GLU A 13 -2.69 14.28 9.03
CA GLU A 13 -2.66 15.06 7.79
C GLU A 13 -3.52 14.45 6.66
N TRP A 14 -4.00 13.21 6.81
CA TRP A 14 -4.84 12.60 5.79
C TRP A 14 -6.24 13.23 5.77
N SER A 15 -6.71 13.55 4.57
CA SER A 15 -8.05 14.10 4.39
C SER A 15 -9.14 13.09 4.77
N ALA A 16 -10.29 13.58 5.18
CA ALA A 16 -11.46 12.74 5.47
C ALA A 16 -11.86 11.86 4.28
N GLU A 17 -11.67 12.35 3.06
CA GLU A 17 -11.90 11.59 1.82
C GLU A 17 -10.92 10.42 1.69
N MET A 18 -9.63 10.64 1.94
CA MET A 18 -8.63 9.58 1.93
C MET A 18 -8.92 8.51 2.98
N ILE A 19 -9.29 8.94 4.20
CA ILE A 19 -9.67 8.04 5.29
C ILE A 19 -10.89 7.20 4.89
N LYS A 20 -11.88 7.79 4.21
CA LYS A 20 -13.05 7.07 3.71
C LYS A 20 -12.66 5.98 2.70
N VAL A 21 -11.84 6.34 1.70
CA VAL A 21 -11.34 5.39 0.68
C VAL A 21 -10.60 4.21 1.33
N ILE A 22 -9.75 4.50 2.31
CA ILE A 22 -9.01 3.49 3.08
C ILE A 22 -9.95 2.56 3.86
N ASN A 23 -10.97 3.13 4.51
CA ASN A 23 -11.95 2.35 5.28
C ASN A 23 -12.80 1.44 4.40
N GLU A 24 -13.14 1.89 3.19
CA GLU A 24 -13.83 1.10 2.18
C GLU A 24 -12.92 0.05 1.51
N GLY A 25 -11.61 0.11 1.74
CA GLY A 25 -10.63 -0.84 1.21
C GLY A 25 -10.30 -0.60 -0.27
N TYR A 26 -10.49 0.62 -0.77
CA TYR A 26 -10.10 1.00 -2.12
C TYR A 26 -8.66 1.53 -2.16
N LEU A 27 -8.02 1.42 -3.33
CA LEU A 27 -6.75 2.06 -3.62
C LEU A 27 -6.93 3.12 -4.71
N LEU A 28 -6.11 4.16 -4.64
CA LEU A 28 -6.01 5.21 -5.65
C LEU A 28 -4.56 5.34 -6.12
N VAL A 29 -4.39 5.73 -7.37
CA VAL A 29 -3.07 6.11 -7.91
C VAL A 29 -2.56 7.31 -7.10
N GLY A 30 -1.28 7.30 -6.74
CA GLY A 30 -0.65 8.32 -5.90
C GLY A 30 -0.68 8.04 -4.40
N MET A 31 -1.37 6.97 -3.95
CA MET A 31 -1.37 6.58 -2.54
C MET A 31 0.03 6.19 -2.06
N THR A 32 0.37 6.53 -0.82
CA THR A 32 1.62 6.05 -0.18
C THR A 32 1.52 4.59 0.22
N THR A 33 2.66 3.96 0.43
CA THR A 33 2.79 2.65 1.07
C THR A 33 2.00 2.54 2.39
N ASP A 34 1.99 3.57 3.24
CA ASP A 34 1.22 3.56 4.48
C ASP A 34 -0.29 3.62 4.26
N GLN A 35 -0.76 4.38 3.27
CA GLN A 35 -2.18 4.39 2.87
C GLN A 35 -2.61 3.01 2.34
N VAL A 36 -1.76 2.36 1.53
CA VAL A 36 -2.02 0.98 1.08
C VAL A 36 -2.03 0.01 2.25
N ARG A 37 -1.13 0.16 3.23
CA ARG A 37 -1.13 -0.67 4.45
C ARG A 37 -2.35 -0.43 5.32
N ALA A 38 -2.84 0.79 5.42
CA ALA A 38 -4.06 1.10 6.14
C ALA A 38 -5.28 0.46 5.44
N ALA A 39 -5.32 0.49 4.11
CA ALA A 39 -6.42 -0.08 3.34
C ALA A 39 -6.42 -1.61 3.38
N TRP A 40 -5.33 -2.23 2.95
CA TRP A 40 -5.23 -3.68 2.65
C TRP A 40 -4.38 -4.46 3.66
N GLY A 41 -3.77 -3.79 4.64
CA GLY A 41 -2.92 -4.44 5.62
C GLY A 41 -1.51 -4.71 5.10
N ARG A 42 -0.81 -5.61 5.80
CA ARG A 42 0.57 -5.96 5.45
C ARG A 42 0.60 -6.78 4.17
N PRO A 43 1.48 -6.46 3.20
CA PRO A 43 1.71 -7.31 2.05
C PRO A 43 2.32 -8.65 2.50
N CYS A 44 2.31 -9.65 1.62
CA CYS A 44 2.94 -10.93 1.89
C CYS A 44 4.47 -10.78 1.83
N TRP A 45 5.13 -10.89 2.99
CA TRP A 45 6.58 -10.71 3.12
C TRP A 45 7.39 -11.81 2.42
N THR A 46 6.83 -13.02 2.32
CA THR A 46 7.51 -14.20 1.76
C THR A 46 7.06 -14.54 0.34
N CYS A 47 6.14 -13.75 -0.24
CA CYS A 47 5.63 -14.01 -1.59
C CYS A 47 6.56 -13.39 -2.65
N THR A 48 6.76 -14.14 -3.74
CA THR A 48 7.74 -13.86 -4.81
C THR A 48 7.54 -12.51 -5.52
N GLY A 49 6.32 -11.98 -5.54
CA GLY A 49 5.94 -10.71 -6.17
C GLY A 49 6.10 -9.49 -5.28
N THR A 50 6.41 -9.64 -3.98
CA THR A 50 6.89 -8.53 -3.16
C THR A 50 8.36 -8.28 -3.49
N ALA A 51 8.61 -7.41 -4.47
CA ALA A 51 9.94 -7.18 -5.02
C ALA A 51 10.54 -5.86 -4.51
N LYS A 52 11.70 -5.97 -3.86
CA LYS A 52 12.59 -4.83 -3.62
C LYS A 52 13.46 -4.65 -4.85
N ASP A 53 13.56 -3.42 -5.33
CA ASP A 53 14.46 -3.08 -6.40
C ASP A 53 15.91 -3.22 -5.92
N LYS A 54 16.66 -4.14 -6.55
CA LYS A 54 18.05 -4.44 -6.19
C LYS A 54 19.00 -3.27 -6.48
N GLU A 55 18.65 -2.37 -7.38
CA GLU A 55 19.47 -1.20 -7.71
C GLU A 55 19.21 -0.01 -6.77
N TRP A 56 18.01 0.07 -6.17
CA TRP A 56 17.53 1.29 -5.51
C TRP A 56 17.11 1.11 -4.05
N ASP A 57 17.18 -0.11 -3.52
CA ASP A 57 16.80 -0.48 -2.15
C ASP A 57 15.37 -0.06 -1.74
N LYS A 58 14.45 0.06 -2.71
CA LYS A 58 13.04 0.46 -2.52
C LYS A 58 12.05 -0.60 -3.01
N TRP A 59 10.88 -0.71 -2.38
CA TRP A 59 9.85 -1.68 -2.77
C TRP A 59 9.10 -1.25 -4.04
N ARG A 60 9.16 -2.05 -5.11
CA ARG A 60 8.48 -1.75 -6.40
C ARG A 60 7.12 -2.39 -6.54
N SER A 61 6.92 -3.54 -5.91
CA SER A 61 5.63 -4.19 -5.92
C SER A 61 5.38 -4.92 -4.62
N TRP A 62 4.13 -4.93 -4.19
CA TRP A 62 3.65 -5.65 -3.03
C TRP A 62 2.61 -6.67 -3.46
N GLU A 63 2.84 -7.91 -3.10
CA GLU A 63 1.91 -9.00 -3.37
C GLU A 63 0.97 -9.21 -2.20
N TYR A 64 -0.31 -9.27 -2.51
CA TYR A 64 -1.40 -9.68 -1.64
C TYR A 64 -1.97 -11.01 -2.15
N GLN A 65 -2.85 -11.64 -1.36
CA GLN A 65 -3.41 -12.95 -1.71
C GLN A 65 -4.04 -12.99 -3.11
N THR A 66 -4.72 -11.91 -3.50
CA THR A 66 -5.50 -11.85 -4.75
C THR A 66 -4.97 -10.83 -5.77
N GLN A 67 -4.06 -9.94 -5.38
CA GLN A 67 -3.66 -8.78 -6.18
C GLN A 67 -2.19 -8.42 -5.96
N ILE A 68 -1.59 -7.75 -6.95
CA ILE A 68 -0.24 -7.17 -6.87
C ILE A 68 -0.36 -5.67 -7.06
N VAL A 69 0.17 -4.90 -6.12
CA VAL A 69 0.24 -3.43 -6.17
C VAL A 69 1.62 -3.02 -6.64
N PHE A 70 1.71 -2.03 -7.53
CA PHE A 70 2.96 -1.51 -8.08
C PHE A 70 3.17 -0.06 -7.65
N PHE A 71 4.40 0.28 -7.30
CA PHE A 71 4.81 1.59 -6.82
C PHE A 71 5.81 2.27 -7.76
N ASP A 72 5.80 3.59 -7.78
CA ASP A 72 6.84 4.39 -8.42
C ASP A 72 8.07 4.54 -7.51
N ARG A 73 9.04 5.34 -7.97
CA ARG A 73 10.30 5.61 -7.26
C ARG A 73 10.12 6.45 -5.97
N SER A 74 8.96 7.09 -5.83
CA SER A 74 8.55 7.90 -4.69
C SER A 74 7.63 7.10 -3.75
N GLU A 75 7.57 5.78 -3.92
CA GLU A 75 6.75 4.86 -3.12
C GLU A 75 5.25 5.19 -3.18
N LYS A 76 4.81 5.72 -4.33
CA LYS A 76 3.41 5.99 -4.63
C LYS A 76 2.82 4.92 -5.52
N VAL A 77 1.57 4.53 -5.28
CA VAL A 77 0.85 3.57 -6.11
C VAL A 77 0.75 4.10 -7.54
N THR A 78 1.19 3.29 -8.50
CA THR A 78 1.02 3.58 -9.94
C THR A 78 -0.13 2.79 -10.53
N ARG A 79 -0.27 1.53 -10.14
CA ARG A 79 -1.31 0.60 -10.59
C ARG A 79 -1.38 -0.62 -9.69
N TRP A 80 -2.41 -1.43 -9.85
CA TRP A 80 -2.51 -2.78 -9.29
C TRP A 80 -3.16 -3.72 -10.31
N SER A 81 -2.89 -5.01 -10.19
CA SER A 81 -3.47 -6.05 -11.04
C SER A 81 -3.94 -7.23 -10.20
N LYS A 82 -5.03 -7.88 -10.63
CA LYS A 82 -5.40 -9.20 -10.10
C LYS A 82 -4.33 -10.22 -10.48
N LYS A 83 -4.15 -11.22 -9.63
CA LYS A 83 -3.44 -12.45 -9.99
C LYS A 83 -4.23 -13.25 -11.02
#